data_AF-A0A0C1NI83-F1
#
_entry.id   AF-A0A0C1NI83-F1
#
_cell.length_a   1.000
_cell.length_b   1.000
_cell.length_c   1.000
_cell.angle_alpha   90.00
_cell.angle_beta   90.00
_cell.angle_gamma   90.00
#
_symmetry.space_group_name_H-M   'P 1'
#
loop_
_entity.id
_entity.type
_entity.pdbx_description
1 polymer ?
#
loop_
_entity_poly.entity_id
_entity_poly.type
_entity_poly.pdbx_seq_one_letter_code
_entity_poly.pdbx_strand_id
1 'polypeptide(L)'
;MLPLLQDLSGRGMVSDRLEELEAKQFFATALDNETLFEELEIALEAEDYQRIVKLGQMCGYQFTEESLLPALSRITQVLSQRPAS
;
A
#
# COMPACT_ATOMS: atom_id res chain seq x y z
N MET A 1 11.51 -40.38 10.08
CA MET A 1 10.37 -39.44 10.12
C MET A 1 10.92 -38.09 10.50
N LEU A 2 10.92 -37.12 9.58
CA LEU A 2 11.46 -35.77 9.79
C LEU A 2 10.33 -34.84 10.24
N PRO A 3 10.52 -34.01 11.28
CA PRO A 3 9.52 -33.03 11.70
C PRO A 3 9.56 -31.81 10.76
N LEU A 4 8.58 -31.71 9.86
CA LEU A 4 8.35 -30.54 8.97
C LEU A 4 7.61 -29.42 9.70
N LEU A 5 8.16 -28.93 10.82
CA LEU A 5 7.55 -27.83 11.60
C LEU A 5 8.54 -26.71 11.94
N GLN A 6 9.49 -26.46 11.05
CA GLN A 6 10.32 -25.25 11.10
C GLN A 6 10.21 -24.55 9.74
N ASP A 7 10.03 -23.23 9.76
CA ASP A 7 10.01 -22.30 8.61
C ASP A 7 8.69 -21.91 7.92
N LEU A 8 7.57 -21.82 8.67
CA LEU A 8 6.39 -21.06 8.20
C LEU A 8 6.28 -19.65 8.78
N SER A 9 6.93 -19.34 9.91
CA SER A 9 6.86 -18.01 10.52
C SER A 9 7.69 -16.93 9.80
N GLY A 10 8.70 -17.32 9.00
CA GLY A 10 9.51 -16.37 8.23
C GLY A 10 8.88 -15.96 6.89
N ARG A 11 8.02 -16.79 6.30
CA ARG A 11 7.42 -16.52 4.98
C ARG A 11 6.31 -15.46 5.04
N GLY A 12 5.47 -15.48 6.08
CA GLY A 12 4.46 -14.44 6.30
C GLY A 12 5.09 -13.05 6.44
N MET A 13 6.09 -12.92 7.32
CA MET A 13 6.77 -11.64 7.57
C MET A 13 7.51 -11.05 6.36
N VAL A 14 7.95 -11.89 5.40
CA VAL A 14 8.58 -11.43 4.16
C VAL A 14 7.53 -10.98 3.15
N SER A 15 6.43 -11.71 3.01
CA SER A 15 5.28 -11.29 2.20
C SER A 15 4.71 -9.96 2.68
N ASP A 16 4.47 -9.81 3.99
CA ASP A 16 3.91 -8.58 4.56
C ASP A 16 4.80 -7.35 4.28
N ARG A 17 6.14 -7.54 4.33
CA ARG A 17 7.10 -6.48 4.02
C ARG A 17 7.18 -6.15 2.53
N LEU A 18 7.03 -7.14 1.67
CA LEU A 18 7.01 -6.95 0.22
C LEU A 18 5.76 -6.19 -0.20
N GLU A 19 4.59 -6.58 0.32
CA GLU A 19 3.33 -5.90 0.06
C GLU A 19 3.36 -4.45 0.60
N GLU A 20 3.92 -4.20 1.79
CA GLU A 20 4.10 -2.84 2.31
C GLU A 20 5.03 -1.99 1.40
N LEU A 21 6.07 -2.59 0.81
CA LEU A 21 6.96 -1.91 -0.13
C LEU A 21 6.26 -1.60 -1.46
N GLU A 22 5.40 -2.49 -1.95
CA GLU A 22 4.62 -2.24 -3.16
C GLU A 22 3.58 -1.15 -2.94
N ALA A 23 2.88 -1.15 -1.79
CA ALA A 23 1.96 -0.08 -1.43
C ALA A 23 2.67 1.28 -1.42
N LYS A 24 3.87 1.37 -0.82
CA LYS A 24 4.66 2.61 -0.84
C LYS A 24 5.07 3.06 -2.23
N GLN A 25 5.47 2.13 -3.11
CA GLN A 25 5.83 2.44 -4.49
C GLN A 25 4.62 2.92 -5.29
N PHE A 26 3.45 2.30 -5.06
CA PHE A 26 2.19 2.77 -5.61
C PHE A 26 1.89 4.20 -5.19
N PHE A 27 1.98 4.52 -3.91
CA PHE A 27 1.76 5.89 -3.45
C PHE A 27 2.75 6.90 -4.01
N ALA A 28 4.04 6.54 -4.10
CA ALA A 28 5.04 7.39 -4.75
C ALA A 28 4.67 7.66 -6.21
N THR A 29 4.24 6.62 -6.94
CA THR A 29 3.77 6.75 -8.32
C THR A 29 2.53 7.62 -8.43
N ALA A 30 1.57 7.47 -7.50
CA ALA A 30 0.38 8.30 -7.44
C ALA A 30 0.74 9.76 -7.17
N LEU A 31 1.73 10.06 -6.32
CA LEU A 31 2.19 11.43 -6.07
C LEU A 31 2.81 12.11 -7.31
N ASP A 32 3.34 11.33 -8.25
CA ASP A 32 3.93 11.81 -9.50
C ASP A 32 2.94 11.83 -10.69
N ASN A 33 1.72 11.28 -10.51
CA ASN A 33 0.70 11.18 -11.56
C ASN A 33 -0.61 11.82 -11.08
N GLU A 34 -0.93 13.01 -11.61
CA GLU A 34 -2.08 13.82 -11.20
C GLU A 34 -3.42 13.08 -11.26
N THR A 35 -3.71 12.35 -12.35
CA THR A 35 -4.96 11.59 -12.50
C THR A 35 -5.05 10.44 -11.49
N LEU A 36 -3.93 9.74 -11.24
CA LEU A 36 -3.91 8.67 -10.25
C LEU A 36 -4.00 9.23 -8.81
N PHE A 37 -3.44 10.42 -8.59
CA PHE A 37 -3.52 11.13 -7.32
C PHE A 37 -4.96 11.54 -6.99
N GLU A 38 -5.71 12.11 -7.93
CA GLU A 38 -7.10 12.49 -7.73
C GLU A 38 -7.99 11.28 -7.37
N GLU A 39 -7.84 10.17 -8.11
CA GLU A 39 -8.58 8.94 -7.82
C GLU A 39 -8.21 8.34 -6.46
N LEU A 40 -6.92 8.44 -6.08
CA LEU A 40 -6.43 8.01 -4.79
C LEU A 40 -6.98 8.92 -3.67
N GLU A 41 -7.01 10.23 -3.86
CA GLU A 41 -7.52 11.20 -2.90
C GLU A 41 -9.01 10.96 -2.62
N ILE A 42 -9.82 10.78 -3.67
CA ILE A 42 -11.24 10.40 -3.54
C ILE A 42 -11.40 9.10 -2.74
N ALA A 43 -10.56 8.10 -3.02
CA ALA A 43 -10.61 6.82 -2.31
C ALA A 43 -10.18 6.95 -0.83
N LEU A 44 -9.21 7.82 -0.54
CA LEU A 44 -8.75 8.11 0.82
C LEU A 44 -9.81 8.88 1.62
N GLU A 45 -10.45 9.89 1.03
CA GLU A 45 -11.52 10.66 1.68
C GLU A 45 -12.75 9.80 2.01
N ALA A 46 -13.05 8.83 1.13
CA ALA A 46 -14.14 7.88 1.34
C ALA A 46 -13.78 6.71 2.27
N GLU A 47 -12.54 6.64 2.75
CA GLU A 47 -11.98 5.50 3.50
C GLU A 47 -12.17 4.15 2.73
N ASP A 48 -12.20 4.20 1.40
CA ASP A 48 -12.43 3.05 0.53
C ASP A 48 -11.11 2.37 0.18
N TYR A 49 -10.56 1.64 1.15
CA TYR A 49 -9.29 0.91 1.02
C TYR A 49 -9.32 -0.15 -0.08
N GLN A 50 -10.50 -0.71 -0.38
CA GLN A 50 -10.67 -1.66 -1.49
C GLN A 50 -10.45 -1.00 -2.84
N ARG A 51 -10.95 0.22 -3.01
CA ARG A 51 -10.71 1.00 -4.22
C ARG A 51 -9.23 1.33 -4.38
N ILE A 52 -8.52 1.64 -3.30
CA ILE A 52 -7.07 1.89 -3.31
C ILE A 52 -6.30 0.63 -3.77
N VAL A 53 -6.63 -0.54 -3.23
CA VAL A 53 -6.04 -1.81 -3.65
C VAL A 53 -6.29 -2.10 -5.14
N LYS A 54 -7.53 -1.87 -5.62
CA LYS A 54 -7.86 -2.05 -7.04
C LYS A 54 -7.08 -1.08 -7.94
N LEU A 55 -6.92 0.18 -7.55
CA LEU A 55 -6.10 1.15 -8.27
C LEU A 55 -4.64 0.68 -8.34
N GLY A 56 -4.09 0.20 -7.23
CA GLY A 56 -2.76 -0.41 -7.19
C GLY A 56 -2.61 -1.58 -8.17
N GLN A 57 -3.58 -2.50 -8.18
CA GLN A 57 -3.61 -3.64 -9.09
C GLN A 57 -3.70 -3.24 -10.56
N MET A 58 -4.47 -2.21 -10.90
CA MET A 58 -4.52 -1.66 -12.26
C MET A 58 -3.19 -1.05 -12.69
N CYS A 59 -2.42 -0.52 -11.73
CA CYS A 59 -1.07 0.00 -11.95
C CYS A 59 0.03 -1.08 -11.88
N GLY A 60 -0.32 -2.34 -11.67
CA GLY A 60 0.63 -3.47 -11.64
C GLY A 60 1.22 -3.79 -10.27
N TYR A 61 0.70 -3.19 -9.19
CA TYR A 61 1.11 -3.46 -7.81
C TYR A 61 0.20 -4.52 -7.16
N GLN A 62 0.76 -5.39 -6.32
CA GLN A 62 0.06 -6.49 -5.67
C GLN A 62 0.18 -6.40 -4.14
N PHE A 63 -0.57 -5.46 -3.56
CA PHE A 63 -0.69 -5.31 -2.12
C PHE A 63 -2.14 -5.53 -1.67
N THR A 64 -2.31 -5.87 -0.39
CA THR A 64 -3.61 -6.11 0.26
C THR A 64 -4.01 -4.94 1.16
N GLU A 65 -5.27 -4.88 1.59
CA GLU A 65 -5.73 -3.89 2.57
C GLU A 65 -4.91 -3.93 3.87
N GLU A 66 -4.52 -5.12 4.33
CA GLU A 66 -3.73 -5.29 5.57
C GLU A 66 -2.35 -4.64 5.46
N SER A 67 -1.68 -4.81 4.31
CA SER A 67 -0.39 -4.17 4.01
C SER A 67 -0.49 -2.67 3.69
N LEU A 68 -1.70 -2.20 3.32
CA LEU A 68 -1.97 -0.82 2.99
C LEU A 68 -1.98 0.08 4.23
N LEU A 69 -2.58 -0.36 5.34
CA LEU A 69 -2.68 0.40 6.60
C LEU A 69 -1.34 0.96 7.12
N PRO A 70 -0.25 0.16 7.24
CA PRO A 70 1.04 0.69 7.67
C PRO A 70 1.67 1.64 6.63
N ALA A 71 1.40 1.45 5.33
CA ALA A 71 1.83 2.36 4.27
C ALA A 71 1.06 3.69 4.31
N LEU A 72 -0.25 3.66 4.55
CA LEU A 72 -1.12 4.83 4.68
C LEU A 72 -0.70 5.74 5.82
N SER A 73 -0.37 5.19 7.00
CA SER A 73 0.08 6.00 8.14
C SER A 73 1.34 6.80 7.81
N ARG A 74 2.24 6.25 6.99
CA ARG A 74 3.42 6.95 6.51
C ARG A 74 3.10 7.97 5.43
N ILE A 75 2.21 7.65 4.48
CA ILE A 75 1.86 8.58 3.40
C ILE A 75 0.99 9.74 3.88
N THR A 76 0.03 9.52 4.78
CA THR A 76 -0.76 10.62 5.38
C THR A 76 0.12 11.61 6.13
N GLN A 77 1.21 11.15 6.78
CA GLN A 77 2.21 12.04 7.37
C GLN A 77 2.97 12.87 6.32
N VAL A 78 3.24 12.31 5.14
CA VAL A 78 3.93 13.01 4.04
C VAL A 78 2.97 13.99 3.36
N LEU A 79 1.72 13.60 3.14
CA LEU A 79 0.67 14.44 2.56
C LEU A 79 0.34 15.63 3.45
N SER A 80 0.22 15.42 4.76
CA SER A 80 -0.01 16.50 5.75
C SER A 80 1.15 17.51 5.85
N GLN A 81 2.32 17.18 5.29
CA GLN A 81 3.49 18.07 5.24
C GLN A 81 3.64 18.81 3.92
N ARG A 82 2.82 18.52 2.90
CA ARG A 82 2.76 19.36 1.69
C ARG A 82 2.02 20.65 2.05
N PRO A 83 2.64 21.84 1.83
CA PRO A 83 1.90 23.09 1.98
C PRO A 83 0.76 23.10 0.96
N ALA A 84 -0.47 23.33 1.45
CA ALA A 84 -1.59 23.67 0.59
C ALA A 84 -1.16 24.87 -0.25
N SER A 85 -0.97 24.66 -1.56
CA SER A 85 -0.58 25.71 -2.50
C SER A 85 -1.79 26.53 -2.91
#